data_AF-A0A1M3E5C1-F1
#
_entry.id   AF-A0A1M3E5C1-F1
#
_cell.length_a   1.000
_cell.length_b   1.000
_cell.length_c   1.000
_cell.angle_alpha   90.00
_cell.angle_beta   90.00
_cell.angle_gamma   90.00
#
_symmetry.space_group_name_H-M   'P 1'
#
loop_
_entity.id
_entity.type
_entity.pdbx_description
1 polymer ?
#
loop_
_entity_poly.entity_id
_entity_poly.type
_entity_poly.pdbx_seq_one_letter_code
_entity_poly.pdbx_strand_id
1 'polypeptide(L)'
;MILNSESIKYCLFSILFLCLSCNDKNSKISKNYNFFIDSGYGEITGENVISQRANIYPNVIDFKFDEKFVIVKQVPNKEKYRISLGRGLYNIYLLYSYALIDGSLDHFKNSDSIIYSDFKLKGATINNEIEDIGIGQQIADSIIDNDSFYKKIFSNDNNYWIIHIPNDSLIGPMNKLEFESTSKKLRISTDLELD
;
A
#
# COMPACT_ATOMS: atom_id res chain seq x y z
N MET A 1 39.38 -39.58 -2.17
CA MET A 1 39.78 -38.19 -2.49
C MET A 1 39.55 -37.36 -1.25
N ILE A 2 40.62 -37.02 -0.52
CA ILE A 2 40.54 -36.29 0.76
C ILE A 2 40.55 -34.80 0.43
N LEU A 3 39.47 -34.10 0.75
CA LEU A 3 39.41 -32.64 0.61
C LEU A 3 40.39 -31.99 1.61
N ASN A 4 41.29 -31.14 1.12
CA ASN A 4 42.22 -30.38 1.96
C ASN A 4 41.43 -29.44 2.90
N SER A 5 41.91 -29.25 4.13
CA SER A 5 41.24 -28.43 5.16
C SER A 5 40.97 -26.98 4.73
N GLU A 6 41.74 -26.45 3.79
CA GLU A 6 41.48 -25.13 3.22
C GLU A 6 40.25 -25.13 2.30
N SER A 7 40.09 -26.16 1.47
CA SER A 7 38.92 -26.33 0.60
C SER A 7 37.62 -26.48 1.40
N ILE A 8 37.68 -27.12 2.57
CA ILE A 8 36.55 -27.25 3.50
C ILE A 8 36.16 -25.89 4.09
N LYS A 9 37.13 -25.02 4.42
CA LYS A 9 36.87 -23.66 4.92
C LYS A 9 36.18 -22.79 3.86
N TYR A 10 36.63 -22.84 2.61
CA TYR A 10 36.00 -22.08 1.52
C TYR A 10 34.59 -22.59 1.20
N CYS A 11 34.34 -23.91 1.25
CA CYS A 11 32.98 -24.45 1.11
C CYS A 11 32.06 -24.01 2.26
N LEU A 12 32.53 -24.04 3.50
CA LEU A 12 31.76 -23.56 4.66
C LEU A 12 31.44 -22.06 4.58
N PHE A 13 32.39 -21.24 4.11
CA PHE A 13 32.20 -19.80 3.93
C PHE A 13 31.18 -19.49 2.82
N SER A 14 31.24 -20.23 1.71
CA SER A 14 30.26 -20.12 0.61
C SER A 14 28.86 -20.57 1.01
N ILE A 15 28.74 -21.62 1.84
CA ILE A 15 27.45 -22.07 2.40
C ILE A 15 26.87 -21.01 3.35
N LEU A 16 27.71 -20.35 4.15
CA LEU A 16 27.27 -19.27 5.05
C LEU A 16 26.70 -18.07 4.28
N PHE A 17 27.28 -17.73 3.13
CA PHE A 17 26.79 -16.65 2.26
C PHE A 17 25.48 -16.99 1.56
N LEU A 18 25.26 -18.26 1.20
CA LEU A 18 24.02 -18.71 0.57
C LEU A 18 22.83 -18.73 1.55
N CYS A 19 23.08 -18.88 2.85
CA CYS A 19 22.03 -18.82 3.88
C CYS A 19 21.58 -17.39 4.25
N LEU A 20 22.31 -16.34 3.83
CA LEU A 20 21.95 -14.94 4.12
C LEU A 20 21.09 -14.28 3.03
N SER A 21 20.84 -14.96 1.91
CA SER A 21 20.21 -14.36 0.73
C SER A 21 18.69 -14.59 0.60
N CYS A 22 18.04 -15.29 1.52
CA CYS A 22 16.60 -15.49 1.51
C CYS A 22 15.95 -14.76 2.70
N ASN A 23 15.82 -13.44 2.59
CA ASN A 23 15.03 -12.64 3.52
C ASN A 23 13.99 -11.82 2.75
N ASP A 24 13.35 -12.47 1.77
CA ASP A 24 12.17 -11.90 1.11
C ASP A 24 11.05 -11.85 2.14
N LYS A 25 10.89 -10.69 2.79
CA LYS A 25 9.77 -10.41 3.69
C LYS A 25 8.46 -10.21 2.92
N ASN A 26 8.51 -10.34 1.60
CA ASN A 26 7.36 -10.32 0.72
C ASN A 26 6.66 -11.67 0.83
N SER A 27 5.36 -11.67 1.12
CA SER A 27 4.58 -12.90 1.26
C SER A 27 3.32 -12.82 0.44
N LYS A 28 3.08 -13.86 -0.36
CA LYS A 28 1.81 -14.03 -1.06
C LYS A 28 0.73 -14.38 -0.03
N ILE A 29 -0.32 -13.55 0.05
CA ILE A 29 -1.47 -13.75 0.95
C ILE A 29 -2.51 -14.62 0.25
N SER A 30 -2.83 -14.29 -1.00
CA SER A 30 -3.76 -15.07 -1.81
C SER A 30 -3.37 -14.98 -3.29
N LYS A 31 -4.22 -15.51 -4.18
CA LYS A 31 -4.03 -15.31 -5.62
C LYS A 31 -3.91 -13.82 -5.96
N ASN A 32 -4.69 -12.98 -5.28
CA ASN A 32 -4.90 -11.58 -5.67
C ASN A 32 -4.23 -10.57 -4.74
N TYR A 33 -3.67 -11.00 -3.59
CA TYR A 33 -3.10 -10.11 -2.59
C TYR A 33 -1.69 -10.52 -2.19
N ASN A 34 -0.83 -9.50 -2.03
CA ASN A 34 0.54 -9.66 -1.56
C ASN A 34 0.78 -8.72 -0.39
N PHE A 35 1.54 -9.20 0.59
CA PHE A 35 2.21 -8.36 1.55
C PHE A 35 3.61 -8.09 1.03
N PHE A 36 4.04 -6.83 1.07
CA PHE A 36 5.43 -6.48 0.83
C PHE A 36 5.90 -5.43 1.82
N ILE A 37 7.22 -5.34 1.93
CA ILE A 37 7.86 -4.29 2.71
C ILE A 37 8.55 -3.33 1.76
N ASP A 38 7.99 -2.14 1.61
CA ASP A 38 8.63 -1.04 0.89
C ASP A 38 9.16 -0.03 1.91
N SER A 39 10.44 0.33 1.77
CA SER A 39 11.08 1.39 2.54
C SER A 39 10.94 1.23 4.06
N GLY A 40 10.87 -0.02 4.53
CA GLY A 40 10.75 -0.39 5.95
C GLY A 40 9.33 -0.54 6.49
N TYR A 41 8.29 -0.42 5.65
CA TYR A 41 6.89 -0.49 6.08
C TYR A 41 6.14 -1.61 5.39
N GLY A 42 5.34 -2.33 6.17
CA GLY A 42 4.44 -3.36 5.64
C GLY A 42 3.25 -2.74 4.92
N GLU A 43 2.93 -3.30 3.77
CA GLU A 43 1.83 -2.88 2.90
C GLU A 43 1.10 -4.10 2.35
N ILE A 44 -0.22 -4.01 2.18
CA ILE A 44 -1.02 -5.06 1.54
C ILE A 44 -1.62 -4.50 0.26
N THR A 45 -1.40 -5.20 -0.86
CA THR A 45 -1.82 -4.73 -2.18
C THR A 45 -2.55 -5.79 -2.97
N GLY A 46 -3.59 -5.34 -3.67
CA GLY A 46 -4.31 -6.15 -4.64
C GLY A 46 -3.67 -6.09 -6.03
N GLU A 47 -3.83 -7.15 -6.83
CA GLU A 47 -3.40 -7.17 -8.25
C GLU A 47 -4.13 -6.12 -9.11
N ASN A 48 -5.31 -5.64 -8.68
CA ASN A 48 -6.07 -4.64 -9.42
C ASN A 48 -5.54 -3.22 -9.18
N VAL A 49 -4.48 -2.89 -9.91
CA VAL A 49 -3.80 -1.56 -9.88
C VAL A 49 -4.74 -0.42 -10.26
N ILE A 50 -5.80 -0.67 -11.03
CA ILE A 50 -6.76 0.35 -11.47
C ILE A 50 -7.75 0.68 -10.36
N SER A 51 -8.24 -0.35 -9.63
CA SER A 51 -9.18 -0.10 -8.55
C SER A 51 -8.45 0.42 -7.30
N GLN A 52 -7.27 -0.13 -6.99
CA GLN A 52 -6.56 0.04 -5.70
C GLN A 52 -7.48 -0.08 -4.47
N ARG A 53 -8.69 -0.63 -4.63
CA ARG A 53 -9.80 -0.49 -3.67
C ARG A 53 -9.51 -1.21 -2.36
N ALA A 54 -8.63 -2.20 -2.41
CA ALA A 54 -8.26 -3.04 -1.28
C ALA A 54 -6.79 -2.93 -0.89
N ASN A 55 -6.13 -1.83 -1.24
CA ASN A 55 -4.80 -1.57 -0.75
C ASN A 55 -4.83 -0.99 0.67
N ILE A 56 -3.95 -1.49 1.54
CA ILE A 56 -3.77 -0.99 2.89
C ILE A 56 -2.32 -0.52 3.02
N TYR A 57 -2.17 0.79 3.10
CA TYR A 57 -0.89 1.50 3.18
C TYR A 57 -0.96 2.55 4.26
N PRO A 58 0.16 2.98 4.87
CA PRO A 58 1.38 2.24 5.11
C PRO A 58 1.38 1.67 6.54
N ASN A 59 2.41 0.91 6.89
CA ASN A 59 2.70 0.47 8.27
C ASN A 59 1.69 -0.53 8.84
N VAL A 60 1.41 -1.58 8.06
CA VAL A 60 0.80 -2.83 8.54
C VAL A 60 1.75 -3.48 9.53
N ILE A 61 1.27 -3.69 10.76
CA ILE A 61 2.05 -4.27 11.86
C ILE A 61 1.69 -5.73 12.16
N ASP A 62 0.49 -6.17 11.79
CA ASP A 62 0.07 -7.55 11.89
C ASP A 62 -1.03 -7.83 10.85
N PHE A 63 -1.09 -9.07 10.35
CA PHE A 63 -2.15 -9.54 9.49
C PHE A 63 -2.31 -11.07 9.59
N LYS A 64 -3.55 -11.55 9.43
CA LYS A 64 -3.88 -12.97 9.27
C LYS A 64 -4.80 -13.13 8.08
N PHE A 65 -4.84 -14.32 7.50
CA PHE A 65 -5.69 -14.58 6.35
C PHE A 65 -6.13 -16.03 6.26
N ASP A 66 -7.25 -16.24 5.59
CA ASP A 66 -7.73 -17.53 5.11
C ASP A 66 -8.16 -17.41 3.62
N GLU A 67 -8.90 -18.38 3.11
CA GLU A 67 -9.37 -18.37 1.72
C GLU A 67 -10.38 -17.24 1.40
N LYS A 68 -11.01 -16.65 2.41
CA LYS A 68 -12.11 -15.69 2.27
C LYS A 68 -11.73 -14.28 2.72
N PHE A 69 -10.84 -14.17 3.71
CA PHE A 69 -10.57 -12.92 4.39
C PHE A 69 -9.07 -12.68 4.58
N VAL A 70 -8.71 -11.40 4.56
CA VAL A 70 -7.46 -10.89 5.15
C VAL A 70 -7.86 -9.90 6.23
N ILE A 71 -7.39 -10.11 7.45
CA ILE A 71 -7.56 -9.15 8.55
C ILE A 71 -6.23 -8.48 8.84
N VAL A 72 -6.26 -7.19 9.13
CA VAL A 72 -5.04 -6.36 9.17
C VAL A 72 -5.11 -5.39 10.34
N LYS A 73 -4.01 -5.27 11.06
CA LYS A 73 -3.74 -4.23 12.06
C LYS A 73 -2.69 -3.27 11.52
N GLN A 74 -2.98 -1.99 11.58
CA GLN A 74 -2.14 -0.93 11.05
C GLN A 74 -1.92 0.16 12.11
N VAL A 75 -0.69 0.66 12.24
CA VAL A 75 -0.42 1.88 13.00
C VAL A 75 -0.28 3.04 12.01
N PRO A 76 -1.21 4.01 12.00
CA PRO A 76 -1.20 5.05 10.97
C PRO A 76 0.05 5.92 11.07
N ASN A 77 0.64 6.24 9.92
CA ASN A 77 1.79 7.15 9.82
C ASN A 77 1.48 8.26 8.83
N LYS A 78 1.16 9.45 9.36
CA LYS A 78 0.71 10.59 8.56
C LYS A 78 1.72 11.01 7.50
N GLU A 79 3.00 11.07 7.85
CA GLU A 79 4.07 11.44 6.93
C GLU A 79 4.18 10.46 5.77
N LYS A 80 4.05 9.17 6.04
CA LYS A 80 4.12 8.14 4.99
C LYS A 80 2.90 8.17 4.08
N TYR A 81 1.71 8.35 4.65
CA TYR A 81 0.51 8.61 3.84
C TYR A 81 0.68 9.84 2.93
N ARG A 82 1.19 10.95 3.48
CA ARG A 82 1.45 12.18 2.72
C ARG A 82 2.36 11.92 1.52
N ILE A 83 3.46 11.19 1.73
CA ILE A 83 4.40 10.83 0.66
C ILE A 83 3.74 9.91 -0.38
N SER A 84 3.12 8.81 0.04
CA SER A 84 2.54 7.82 -0.87
C SER A 84 1.34 8.37 -1.65
N LEU A 85 0.43 9.08 -0.97
CA LEU A 85 -0.70 9.75 -1.60
C LEU A 85 -0.21 10.83 -2.57
N GLY A 86 0.75 11.66 -2.16
CA GLY A 86 1.30 12.70 -3.03
C GLY A 86 1.91 12.15 -4.31
N ARG A 87 2.65 11.04 -4.24
CA ARG A 87 3.17 10.33 -5.41
C ARG A 87 2.05 9.75 -6.28
N GLY A 88 1.05 9.12 -5.68
CA GLY A 88 -0.10 8.57 -6.40
C GLY A 88 -0.87 9.65 -7.16
N LEU A 89 -1.12 10.79 -6.52
CA LEU A 89 -1.77 11.94 -7.14
C LEU A 89 -0.95 12.51 -8.30
N TYR A 90 0.37 12.59 -8.16
CA TYR A 90 1.24 13.05 -9.24
C TYR A 90 1.25 12.08 -10.43
N ASN A 91 1.25 10.77 -10.18
CA ASN A 91 1.13 9.78 -11.25
C ASN A 91 -0.20 9.91 -12.02
N ILE A 92 -1.30 10.18 -11.31
CA ILE A 92 -2.60 10.47 -11.96
C ILE A 92 -2.50 11.73 -12.82
N TYR A 93 -1.88 12.80 -12.30
CA TYR A 93 -1.62 14.02 -13.07
C TYR A 93 -0.80 13.74 -14.34
N LEU A 94 0.26 12.94 -14.27
CA LEU A 94 1.09 12.59 -15.41
C LEU A 94 0.29 11.79 -16.46
N LEU A 95 -0.43 10.75 -16.03
CA LEU A 95 -1.25 9.93 -16.92
C LEU A 95 -2.26 10.78 -17.68
N TYR A 96 -2.94 11.69 -16.98
CA TYR A 96 -3.88 12.60 -17.59
C TYR A 96 -3.20 13.60 -18.54
N SER A 97 -2.03 14.13 -18.14
CA SER A 97 -1.24 15.04 -18.98
C SER A 97 -0.80 14.40 -20.29
N TYR A 98 -0.32 13.15 -20.26
CA TYR A 98 0.03 12.41 -21.46
C TYR A 98 -1.18 12.10 -22.33
N ALA A 99 -2.32 11.74 -21.72
CA ALA A 99 -3.56 11.51 -22.46
C ALA A 99 -4.05 12.76 -23.21
N LEU A 100 -3.88 13.96 -22.63
CA LEU A 100 -4.15 15.23 -23.30
C LEU A 100 -3.22 15.47 -24.49
N ILE A 101 -1.94 15.14 -24.36
CA ILE A 101 -0.93 15.34 -25.42
C ILE A 101 -1.20 14.39 -26.60
N ASP A 102 -1.45 13.12 -26.31
CA ASP A 102 -1.60 12.07 -27.32
C ASP A 102 -3.01 12.01 -27.94
N GLY A 103 -3.94 12.84 -27.45
CA GLY A 103 -5.33 12.87 -27.91
C GLY A 103 -6.15 11.63 -27.52
N SER A 104 -5.64 10.79 -26.63
CA SER A 104 -6.25 9.52 -26.16
C SER A 104 -7.23 9.73 -25.00
N LEU A 105 -7.95 10.85 -25.01
CA LEU A 105 -8.88 11.26 -23.94
C LEU A 105 -10.15 10.42 -23.85
N ASP A 106 -10.37 9.46 -24.77
CA ASP A 106 -11.55 8.60 -24.75
C ASP A 106 -11.69 7.82 -23.44
N HIS A 107 -10.58 7.54 -22.75
CA HIS A 107 -10.56 6.93 -21.41
C HIS A 107 -10.78 7.93 -20.25
N PHE A 108 -10.66 9.23 -20.51
CA PHE A 108 -10.72 10.31 -19.52
C PHE A 108 -11.85 11.32 -19.79
N LYS A 109 -12.76 10.98 -20.71
CA LYS A 109 -13.74 11.86 -21.38
C LYS A 109 -14.69 12.66 -20.46
N ASN A 110 -14.67 12.42 -19.16
CA ASN A 110 -15.52 13.09 -18.16
C ASN A 110 -14.76 13.65 -16.94
N SER A 111 -13.43 13.54 -16.88
CA SER A 111 -12.67 14.05 -15.74
C SER A 111 -11.89 15.29 -16.16
N ASP A 112 -12.50 16.46 -16.03
CA ASP A 112 -11.75 17.63 -15.55
C ASP A 112 -11.26 17.25 -14.16
N SER A 113 -10.15 16.51 -14.11
CA SER A 113 -9.69 15.93 -12.86
C SER A 113 -9.30 17.10 -11.97
N ILE A 114 -10.04 17.29 -10.88
CA ILE A 114 -9.72 18.27 -9.84
C ILE A 114 -8.23 18.19 -9.49
N ILE A 115 -7.69 16.96 -9.46
CA ILE A 115 -6.27 16.68 -9.31
C ILE A 115 -5.45 17.36 -10.43
N TYR A 116 -5.76 17.14 -11.71
CA TYR A 116 -5.02 17.78 -12.81
C TYR A 116 -5.02 19.32 -12.69
N SER A 117 -6.18 19.91 -12.43
CA SER A 117 -6.34 21.35 -12.25
C SER A 117 -5.51 21.87 -11.08
N ASP A 118 -5.54 21.20 -9.93
CA ASP A 118 -4.77 21.59 -8.74
C ASP A 118 -3.25 21.55 -8.98
N PHE A 119 -2.76 20.51 -9.65
CA PHE A 119 -1.34 20.42 -10.03
C PHE A 119 -0.95 21.54 -11.01
N LYS A 120 -1.76 21.80 -12.05
CA LYS A 120 -1.48 22.89 -13.01
C LYS A 120 -1.50 24.26 -12.35
N LEU A 121 -2.45 24.53 -11.44
CA LEU A 121 -2.53 25.79 -10.70
C LEU A 121 -1.31 26.01 -9.80
N LYS A 122 -0.72 24.93 -9.27
CA LYS A 122 0.51 24.96 -8.46
C LYS A 122 1.79 24.98 -9.28
N GLY A 123 1.72 24.98 -10.61
CA GLY A 123 2.87 25.08 -11.51
C GLY A 123 3.53 23.74 -11.85
N ALA A 124 2.87 22.61 -11.61
CA ALA A 124 3.45 21.31 -11.88
C ALA A 124 3.72 21.09 -13.38
N THR A 125 4.80 20.37 -13.66
CA THR A 125 5.26 19.98 -14.99
C THR A 125 5.19 18.47 -15.20
N ILE A 126 5.34 18.05 -16.46
CA ILE A 126 5.39 16.63 -16.84
C ILE A 126 6.81 16.03 -16.75
N ASN A 127 7.79 16.80 -16.29
CA ASN A 127 9.20 16.40 -16.31
C ASN A 127 9.61 15.54 -15.10
N ASN A 128 8.71 15.30 -14.14
CA ASN A 128 8.97 14.52 -12.92
C ASN A 128 10.13 15.09 -12.10
N GLU A 129 10.10 16.41 -11.87
CA GLU A 129 11.10 17.11 -11.07
C GLU A 129 10.80 16.97 -9.56
N ILE A 130 11.79 17.20 -8.70
CA ILE A 130 11.63 17.05 -7.24
C ILE A 130 10.55 18.04 -6.72
N GLU A 131 10.47 19.20 -7.34
CA GLU A 131 9.49 20.25 -7.11
C GLU A 131 8.06 19.75 -7.36
N ASP A 132 7.85 18.93 -8.40
CA ASP A 132 6.55 18.35 -8.73
C ASP A 132 6.08 17.34 -7.67
N ILE A 133 7.02 16.56 -7.11
CA ILE A 133 6.76 15.67 -5.98
C ILE A 133 6.33 16.49 -4.75
N GLY A 134 6.95 17.64 -4.52
CA GLY A 134 6.58 18.58 -3.46
C GLY A 134 5.15 19.10 -3.60
N ILE A 135 4.72 19.41 -4.83
CA ILE A 135 3.34 19.81 -5.13
C ILE A 135 2.35 18.70 -4.76
N GLY A 136 2.65 17.45 -5.15
CA GLY A 136 1.79 16.31 -4.82
C GLY A 136 1.63 16.11 -3.32
N GLN A 137 2.71 16.29 -2.55
CA GLN A 137 2.65 16.21 -1.10
C GLN A 137 1.83 17.35 -0.46
N GLN A 138 1.90 18.57 -0.97
CA GLN A 138 1.05 19.67 -0.48
C GLN A 138 -0.44 19.41 -0.73
N ILE A 139 -0.78 18.84 -1.89
CA ILE A 139 -2.15 18.45 -2.19
C ILE A 139 -2.57 17.32 -1.24
N ALA A 140 -1.69 16.33 -1.02
CA ALA A 140 -1.93 15.25 -0.08
C ALA A 140 -2.18 15.74 1.36
N ASP A 141 -1.43 16.75 1.83
CA ASP A 141 -1.68 17.37 3.15
C ASP A 141 -3.10 17.92 3.26
N SER A 142 -3.54 18.69 2.24
CA SER A 142 -4.90 19.23 2.21
C SER A 142 -5.96 18.13 2.24
N ILE A 143 -5.77 17.05 1.49
CA ILE A 143 -6.70 15.91 1.49
C ILE A 143 -6.71 15.25 2.87
N ILE A 144 -5.55 14.91 3.41
CA ILE A 144 -5.41 14.24 4.70
C ILE A 144 -6.06 15.05 5.83
N ASP A 145 -5.88 16.38 5.82
CA ASP A 145 -6.37 17.26 6.88
C ASP A 145 -7.85 17.60 6.77
N ASN A 146 -8.48 17.42 5.60
CA ASN A 146 -9.85 17.84 5.37
C ASN A 146 -10.83 16.67 5.18
N ASP A 147 -10.40 15.60 4.55
CA ASP A 147 -11.23 14.45 4.20
C ASP A 147 -11.56 13.58 5.42
N SER A 148 -12.83 13.15 5.50
CA SER A 148 -13.34 12.42 6.66
C SER A 148 -12.75 11.01 6.81
N PHE A 149 -12.39 10.37 5.69
CA PHE A 149 -11.76 9.05 5.70
C PHE A 149 -10.36 9.14 6.34
N TYR A 150 -9.53 10.09 5.91
CA TYR A 150 -8.19 10.27 6.49
C TYR A 150 -8.23 10.76 7.93
N LYS A 151 -9.16 11.67 8.27
CA LYS A 151 -9.41 12.05 9.67
C LYS A 151 -9.70 10.84 10.56
N LYS A 152 -10.51 9.89 10.08
CA LYS A 152 -10.81 8.64 10.80
C LYS A 152 -9.56 7.77 10.97
N ILE A 153 -8.71 7.65 9.95
CA ILE A 153 -7.45 6.90 10.03
C ILE A 153 -6.57 7.48 11.14
N PHE A 154 -6.37 8.80 11.14
CA PHE A 154 -5.43 9.45 12.05
C PHE A 154 -6.01 9.78 13.44
N SER A 155 -7.30 9.56 13.67
CA SER A 155 -7.89 9.68 15.01
C SER A 155 -7.67 8.44 15.88
N ASN A 156 -7.20 7.33 15.32
CA ASN A 156 -7.00 6.07 16.02
C ASN A 156 -5.51 5.75 16.19
N ASP A 157 -5.12 5.16 17.34
CA ASP A 157 -3.77 4.64 17.54
C ASP A 157 -3.50 3.41 16.65
N ASN A 158 -4.54 2.61 16.41
CA ASN A 158 -4.51 1.44 15.55
C ASN A 158 -5.76 1.44 14.67
N ASN A 159 -5.57 1.17 13.39
CA ASN A 159 -6.65 0.90 12.45
C ASN A 159 -6.70 -0.59 12.13
N TYR A 160 -7.93 -1.10 12.04
CA TYR A 160 -8.22 -2.46 11.67
C TYR A 160 -8.93 -2.49 10.34
N TRP A 161 -8.58 -3.47 9.51
CA TRP A 161 -9.13 -3.63 8.17
C TRP A 161 -9.51 -5.08 7.92
N ILE A 162 -10.51 -5.27 7.08
CA ILE A 162 -10.92 -6.59 6.57
C ILE A 162 -10.98 -6.48 5.04
N ILE A 163 -10.22 -7.32 4.35
CA ILE A 163 -10.37 -7.56 2.92
C ILE A 163 -11.22 -8.81 2.75
N HIS A 164 -12.33 -8.70 2.02
CA HIS A 164 -13.12 -9.86 1.60
C HIS A 164 -12.68 -10.26 0.19
N ILE A 165 -11.93 -11.36 0.11
CA ILE A 165 -11.22 -11.82 -1.09
C ILE A 165 -12.18 -12.12 -2.26
N PRO A 166 -13.32 -12.81 -2.07
CA PRO A 166 -14.19 -13.20 -3.19
C PRO A 166 -14.77 -12.03 -4.01
N ASN A 167 -14.87 -10.83 -3.44
CA ASN A 167 -15.47 -9.68 -4.10
C ASN A 167 -14.55 -8.45 -4.17
N ASP A 168 -13.26 -8.59 -3.84
CA ASP A 168 -12.27 -7.49 -3.86
C ASP A 168 -12.75 -6.26 -3.06
N SER A 169 -13.34 -6.49 -1.88
CA SER A 169 -13.87 -5.40 -1.04
C SER A 169 -13.03 -5.17 0.21
N LEU A 170 -12.85 -3.90 0.55
CA LEU A 170 -12.14 -3.44 1.74
C LEU A 170 -13.13 -2.81 2.72
N ILE A 171 -13.05 -3.25 3.97
CA ILE A 171 -13.86 -2.75 5.07
C ILE A 171 -12.91 -2.13 6.08
N GLY A 172 -13.03 -0.83 6.29
CA GLY A 172 -12.19 -0.04 7.18
C GLY A 172 -12.11 1.43 6.74
N PRO A 173 -11.34 2.26 7.46
CA PRO A 173 -10.63 1.94 8.70
C PRO A 173 -11.61 1.73 9.86
N MET A 174 -11.30 0.81 10.77
CA MET A 174 -12.07 0.55 11.99
C MET A 174 -11.21 0.70 13.24
N ASN A 175 -11.83 1.09 14.36
CA ASN A 175 -11.24 0.85 15.67
C ASN A 175 -11.44 -0.61 16.10
N LYS A 176 -10.85 -1.02 17.23
CA LYS A 176 -10.91 -2.41 17.72
C LYS A 176 -12.34 -2.93 17.93
N LEU A 177 -13.21 -2.13 18.54
CA LEU A 177 -14.61 -2.52 18.82
C LEU A 177 -15.43 -2.66 17.53
N GLU A 178 -15.25 -1.74 16.58
CA GLU A 178 -15.86 -1.80 15.25
C GLU A 178 -15.41 -3.06 14.50
N PHE A 179 -14.12 -3.38 14.56
CA PHE A 179 -13.55 -4.58 13.97
C PHE A 179 -14.12 -5.86 14.58
N GLU A 180 -14.11 -6.01 15.90
CA GLU A 180 -14.66 -7.19 16.58
C GLU A 180 -16.14 -7.41 16.24
N SER A 181 -16.94 -6.33 16.24
CA SER A 181 -18.35 -6.38 15.84
C SER A 181 -18.52 -6.83 14.38
N THR A 182 -17.68 -6.30 13.49
CA THR A 182 -17.72 -6.60 12.05
C THR A 182 -17.26 -8.03 11.75
N SER A 183 -16.17 -8.47 12.37
CA SER A 183 -15.66 -9.84 12.26
C SER A 183 -16.70 -10.86 12.72
N LYS A 184 -17.40 -10.59 13.83
CA LYS A 184 -18.52 -11.43 14.29
C LYS A 184 -19.67 -11.47 13.29
N LYS A 185 -20.06 -10.33 12.70
CA LYS A 185 -21.12 -10.25 11.68
C LYS A 185 -20.75 -11.03 10.42
N LEU A 186 -19.49 -10.94 9.99
CA LEU A 186 -18.95 -11.65 8.82
C LEU A 186 -18.63 -13.12 9.09
N ARG A 187 -18.72 -13.57 10.35
CA ARG A 187 -18.37 -14.93 10.79
C ARG A 187 -16.93 -15.32 10.42
N ILE A 188 -16.01 -14.37 10.59
CA ILE A 188 -14.57 -14.61 10.45
C ILE A 188 -14.14 -15.60 11.54
N SER A 189 -13.29 -16.57 11.17
CA SER A 189 -12.81 -17.58 12.12
C SER A 189 -12.11 -16.93 13.31
N THR A 190 -12.32 -17.47 14.51
CA THR A 190 -11.57 -17.09 15.71
C THR A 190 -10.10 -17.49 15.63
N ASP A 191 -9.72 -18.35 14.69
CA ASP A 191 -8.32 -18.69 14.44
C ASP A 191 -7.55 -17.53 13.77
N LEU A 192 -8.28 -16.55 13.20
CA LEU A 192 -7.73 -15.31 12.69
C LEU A 192 -7.79 -14.24 13.79
N GLU A 193 -6.88 -14.34 14.74
CA GLU A 193 -6.66 -13.33 15.79
C GLU A 193 -5.44 -12.46 15.49
N LEU A 194 -5.61 -11.15 15.62
CA LEU A 194 -4.52 -10.16 15.53
C LEU A 194 -3.98 -9.89 16.93
N ASP A 195 -2.65 -9.74 17.04
CA ASP A 195 -1.95 -9.42 18.29
C ASP A 195 -2.26 -7.99 18.79
#